data_AF-L2FKU6-F1
#
_entry.id   AF-L2FKU6-F1
#
_cell.length_a   1.000
_cell.length_b   1.000
_cell.length_c   1.000
_cell.angle_alpha   90.00
_cell.angle_beta   90.00
_cell.angle_gamma   90.00
#
_symmetry.space_group_name_H-M   'P 1'
#
loop_
_entity.id
_entity.type
_entity.pdbx_description
1 polymer ?
#
loop_
_entity_poly.entity_id
_entity_poly.type
_entity_poly.pdbx_seq_one_letter_code
_entity_poly.pdbx_strand_id
1 'polypeptide(L)'
;MSASPPDNEPSPERESPPNRASPPNRESLPEGEYPLIFHPPGAHHFFRLIDAIRSAGTCEAWTMPDCEAEPYKSPNPLGTWGICIICKRLPTSRKCSKCGQDWVCCRSCEKYMRLGLADKPHEEMTAHIRLCDNRDETTADIIVEAVTRGRMLTHPQAREDYGFSRCPEPSDRVRLFTLYHDLVKNQSVTSEELNVWMLEDTLYESIGDKIHARPQDFSPEIRDWFAENRVVFERPAADPET
;
A
#
# COMPACT_ATOMS: atom_id res chain seq x y z
N MET A 1 -52.22 -18.26 24.28
CA MET A 1 -51.24 -17.48 25.04
C MET A 1 -50.66 -16.46 24.07
N SER A 2 -51.18 -15.24 24.10
CA SER A 2 -50.82 -14.18 23.16
C SER A 2 -49.62 -13.42 23.71
N ALA A 3 -48.52 -13.40 22.96
CA ALA A 3 -47.32 -12.66 23.30
C ALA A 3 -47.48 -11.19 22.88
N SER A 4 -47.33 -10.28 23.84
CA SER A 4 -47.27 -8.84 23.58
C SER A 4 -45.92 -8.44 22.96
N PRO A 5 -45.88 -7.45 22.06
CA PRO A 5 -44.64 -6.91 21.52
C PRO A 5 -43.94 -5.98 22.52
N PRO A 6 -42.60 -5.80 22.42
CA PRO A 6 -41.83 -4.98 23.34
C PRO A 6 -41.98 -3.48 23.02
N ASP A 7 -41.87 -2.69 24.09
CA ASP A 7 -41.94 -1.23 24.11
C ASP A 7 -40.83 -0.58 23.28
N ASN A 8 -41.21 0.37 22.43
CA ASN A 8 -40.31 1.26 21.70
C ASN A 8 -39.78 2.34 22.66
N GLU A 9 -38.48 2.34 22.93
CA GLU A 9 -37.81 3.46 23.59
C GLU A 9 -37.76 4.71 22.67
N PRO A 10 -38.00 5.91 23.21
CA PRO A 10 -37.92 7.14 22.45
C PRO A 10 -36.46 7.54 22.17
N SER A 11 -36.19 7.92 20.92
CA SER A 11 -34.88 8.40 20.48
C SER A 11 -34.51 9.73 21.17
N PRO A 12 -33.23 9.93 21.56
CA PRO A 12 -32.79 11.18 22.18
C PRO A 12 -32.79 12.33 21.16
N GLU A 13 -33.34 13.46 21.60
CA GLU A 13 -33.38 14.71 20.85
C GLU A 13 -31.96 15.19 20.51
N ARG A 14 -31.70 15.39 19.21
CA ARG A 14 -30.45 16.00 18.74
C ARG A 14 -30.48 17.50 19.03
N GLU A 15 -29.69 17.93 20.00
CA GLU A 15 -29.36 19.34 20.21
C GLU A 15 -28.64 19.89 18.97
N SER A 16 -29.09 21.05 18.49
CA SER A 16 -28.47 21.75 17.37
C SER A 16 -27.13 22.36 17.79
N PRO A 17 -26.10 22.32 16.92
CA PRO A 17 -24.79 22.86 17.25
C PRO A 17 -24.82 24.40 17.42
N PRO A 18 -24.00 24.95 18.33
CA PRO A 18 -23.96 26.38 18.59
C PRO A 18 -23.44 27.16 17.39
N ASN A 19 -24.07 28.32 17.17
CA ASN A 19 -23.77 29.27 16.11
C ASN A 19 -22.31 29.75 16.20
N ARG A 20 -21.47 29.40 15.23
CA ARG A 20 -20.08 29.87 15.17
C ARG A 20 -20.07 31.38 14.90
N ALA A 21 -19.49 32.13 15.83
CA ALA A 21 -19.19 33.54 15.64
C ALA A 21 -18.27 33.76 14.42
N SER A 22 -18.57 34.80 13.65
CA SER A 22 -17.76 35.24 12.51
C SER A 22 -16.32 35.57 12.93
N PRO A 23 -15.32 35.28 12.08
CA PRO A 23 -13.93 35.59 12.39
C PRO A 23 -13.71 37.11 12.44
N PRO A 24 -12.78 37.60 13.29
CA PRO A 24 -12.46 39.01 13.39
C PRO A 24 -11.84 39.53 12.09
N ASN A 25 -12.15 40.80 11.80
CA ASN A 25 -11.60 41.55 10.67
C ASN A 25 -10.07 41.48 10.68
N ARG A 26 -9.49 41.06 9.56
CA ARG A 26 -8.07 40.93 9.35
C ARG A 26 -7.48 42.33 9.18
N GLU A 27 -6.83 42.84 10.23
CA GLU A 27 -6.05 44.08 10.17
C GLU A 27 -4.95 43.96 9.11
N SER A 28 -4.84 44.98 8.27
CA SER A 28 -3.88 45.12 7.19
C SER A 28 -2.45 45.13 7.76
N LEU A 29 -1.63 44.17 7.33
CA LEU A 29 -0.20 44.16 7.65
C LEU A 29 0.52 45.30 6.90
N PRO A 30 1.55 45.92 7.52
CA PRO A 30 2.34 46.98 6.90
C PRO A 30 3.18 46.44 5.73
N GLU A 31 3.29 47.25 4.68
CA GLU A 31 4.12 47.01 3.49
C GLU A 31 5.61 47.02 3.87
N GLY A 32 6.12 45.86 4.27
CA GLY A 32 7.55 45.61 4.44
C GLY A 32 8.19 45.18 3.14
N GLU A 33 9.32 45.80 2.78
CA GLU A 33 10.18 45.46 1.65
C GLU A 33 10.48 43.96 1.61
N TYR A 34 9.97 43.27 0.59
CA TYR A 34 10.32 41.88 0.33
C TYR A 34 11.72 41.82 -0.29
N PRO A 35 12.60 40.91 0.19
CA PRO A 35 13.91 40.69 -0.41
C PRO A 35 13.75 40.29 -1.89
N LEU A 36 14.52 40.92 -2.77
CA LEU A 36 14.58 40.58 -4.19
C LEU A 36 15.02 39.12 -4.35
N ILE A 37 14.06 38.24 -4.62
CA ILE A 37 14.31 36.83 -4.95
C ILE A 37 14.98 36.81 -6.32
N PHE A 38 16.26 36.43 -6.35
CA PHE A 38 17.02 36.31 -7.59
C PHE A 38 16.52 35.11 -8.40
N HIS A 39 15.79 35.37 -9.49
CA HIS A 39 15.36 34.33 -10.41
C HIS A 39 16.43 34.09 -11.48
N PRO A 40 16.92 32.85 -11.65
CA PRO A 40 17.91 32.56 -12.69
C PRO A 40 17.34 32.81 -14.11
N PRO A 41 18.17 33.20 -15.08
CA PRO A 41 17.75 33.37 -16.47
C PRO A 41 17.09 32.10 -16.99
N GLY A 42 15.82 32.20 -17.44
CA GLY A 42 14.99 31.06 -17.89
C GLY A 42 13.78 30.76 -17.00
N ALA A 43 13.73 31.30 -15.78
CA ALA A 43 12.60 31.11 -14.86
C ALA A 43 11.26 31.64 -15.41
N HIS A 44 11.26 32.69 -16.24
CA HIS A 44 10.03 33.23 -16.84
C HIS A 44 9.33 32.26 -17.80
N HIS A 45 10.08 31.50 -18.60
CA HIS A 45 9.49 30.48 -19.46
C HIS A 45 8.91 29.33 -18.64
N PHE A 46 9.59 28.99 -17.54
CA PHE A 46 9.11 28.02 -16.56
C PHE A 46 7.83 28.48 -15.87
N PHE A 47 7.77 29.70 -15.34
CA PHE A 47 6.54 30.24 -14.71
C PHE A 47 5.37 30.32 -15.70
N ARG A 48 5.62 30.68 -16.97
CA ARG A 48 4.59 30.62 -18.02
C ARG A 48 4.09 29.20 -18.29
N LEU A 49 4.97 28.20 -18.29
CA LEU A 49 4.58 26.80 -18.42
C LEU A 49 3.79 26.32 -17.20
N ILE A 50 4.21 26.71 -15.98
CA ILE A 50 3.48 26.42 -14.74
C ILE A 50 2.09 27.07 -14.76
N ASP A 51 1.99 28.33 -15.16
CA ASP A 51 0.71 29.03 -15.22
C ASP A 51 -0.17 28.47 -16.34
N ALA A 52 0.39 28.04 -17.47
CA ALA A 52 -0.32 27.31 -18.52
C ALA A 52 -0.83 25.94 -18.03
N ILE A 53 -0.03 25.22 -17.25
CA ILE A 53 -0.42 23.93 -16.64
C ILE A 53 -1.49 24.14 -15.55
N ARG A 54 -1.37 25.19 -14.73
CA ARG A 54 -2.39 25.57 -13.73
C ARG A 54 -3.69 26.00 -14.38
N SER A 55 -3.63 26.78 -15.45
CA SER A 55 -4.80 27.22 -16.21
C SER A 55 -5.42 26.13 -17.08
N ALA A 56 -4.65 25.08 -17.44
CA ALA A 56 -5.18 23.86 -18.04
C ALA A 56 -6.04 23.02 -17.06
N GLY A 57 -5.96 23.30 -15.75
CA GLY A 57 -6.94 22.88 -14.75
C GLY A 57 -7.05 21.38 -14.47
N THR A 58 -6.33 20.50 -15.18
CA THR A 58 -6.57 19.05 -15.08
C THR A 58 -5.29 18.23 -15.25
N CYS A 59 -5.11 17.25 -14.35
CA CYS A 59 -4.22 16.11 -14.58
C CYS A 59 -5.05 15.07 -15.37
N GLU A 60 -4.49 14.33 -16.32
CA GLU A 60 -5.31 13.31 -17.02
C GLU A 60 -5.69 12.11 -16.13
N ALA A 61 -5.11 12.00 -14.92
CA ALA A 61 -5.56 11.04 -13.91
C ALA A 61 -6.97 11.32 -13.33
N TRP A 62 -7.73 12.25 -13.91
CA TRP A 62 -9.04 12.73 -13.44
C TRP A 62 -10.24 11.90 -13.93
N THR A 63 -10.03 10.71 -14.49
CA THR A 63 -11.12 9.70 -14.50
C THR A 63 -11.40 9.12 -13.11
N MET A 64 -10.60 9.47 -12.09
CA MET A 64 -10.80 9.08 -10.70
C MET A 64 -11.64 10.14 -9.95
N PRO A 65 -12.81 9.81 -9.38
CA PRO A 65 -13.78 10.79 -8.84
C PRO A 65 -13.32 11.73 -7.72
N ASP A 66 -12.16 11.51 -7.08
CA ASP A 66 -11.80 12.18 -5.81
C ASP A 66 -10.36 12.75 -5.79
N CYS A 67 -9.86 13.24 -6.93
CA CYS A 67 -8.54 13.87 -7.00
C CYS A 67 -8.60 15.33 -6.51
N GLU A 68 -8.75 15.54 -5.20
CA GLU A 68 -8.46 16.84 -4.60
C GLU A 68 -6.96 17.09 -4.68
N ALA A 69 -6.52 17.81 -5.71
CA ALA A 69 -5.20 18.41 -5.70
C ALA A 69 -5.14 19.32 -4.48
N GLU A 70 -4.45 18.90 -3.41
CA GLU A 70 -4.18 19.81 -2.30
C GLU A 70 -3.54 21.07 -2.90
N PRO A 71 -4.07 22.27 -2.61
CA PRO A 71 -3.51 23.50 -3.12
C PRO A 71 -2.03 23.52 -2.74
N TYR A 72 -1.19 23.69 -3.76
CA TYR A 72 0.26 23.82 -3.67
C TYR A 72 0.64 24.59 -2.40
N LYS A 73 1.07 23.86 -1.36
CA LYS A 73 1.78 24.47 -0.24
C LYS A 73 3.18 24.77 -0.76
N SER A 74 3.57 26.03 -0.62
CA SER A 74 4.75 26.71 -1.16
C SER A 74 6.02 25.84 -1.20
N PRO A 75 6.98 26.16 -2.10
CA PRO A 75 8.04 25.24 -2.49
C PRO A 75 8.82 24.72 -1.29
N ASN A 76 9.21 23.45 -1.38
CA ASN A 76 10.26 22.86 -0.56
C ASN A 76 11.41 23.87 -0.43
N PRO A 77 11.89 24.21 0.79
CA PRO A 77 12.89 25.26 1.01
C PRO A 77 14.18 25.07 0.21
N LEU A 78 14.44 23.85 -0.28
CA LEU A 78 15.60 23.50 -1.10
C LEU A 78 15.45 23.82 -2.60
N GLY A 79 14.30 24.31 -3.05
CA GLY A 79 14.08 24.70 -4.45
C GLY A 79 14.12 23.53 -5.46
N THR A 80 14.11 22.28 -4.98
CA THR A 80 14.12 21.10 -5.85
C THR A 80 12.70 20.76 -6.31
N TRP A 81 12.55 20.52 -7.61
CA TRP A 81 11.31 20.14 -8.26
C TRP A 81 11.58 19.10 -9.34
N GLY A 82 10.56 18.33 -9.69
CA GLY A 82 10.61 17.36 -10.78
C GLY A 82 9.23 17.10 -11.37
N ILE A 83 9.15 16.19 -12.34
CA ILE A 83 7.89 15.83 -13.00
C ILE A 83 7.28 14.64 -12.27
N CYS A 84 5.98 14.69 -11.98
CA CYS A 84 5.26 13.59 -11.37
C CYS A 84 5.43 12.30 -12.18
N ILE A 85 5.95 11.23 -11.56
CA ILE A 85 6.22 9.96 -12.25
C ILE A 85 4.95 9.21 -12.68
N ILE A 86 3.80 9.61 -12.13
CA ILE A 86 2.50 8.98 -12.40
C ILE A 86 1.81 9.62 -13.59
N CYS A 87 1.58 10.93 -13.54
CA CYS A 87 0.88 11.62 -14.62
C CYS A 87 1.79 12.16 -15.72
N LYS A 88 3.11 12.19 -15.49
CA LYS A 88 4.13 12.70 -16.43
C LYS A 88 3.90 14.12 -16.94
N ARG A 89 3.04 14.90 -16.26
CA ARG A 89 2.57 16.21 -16.71
C ARG A 89 2.86 17.31 -15.72
N LEU A 90 2.48 17.08 -14.47
CA LEU A 90 2.53 18.12 -13.46
C LEU A 90 3.92 18.17 -12.82
N PRO A 91 4.63 19.31 -12.92
CA PRO A 91 5.78 19.56 -12.07
C PRO A 91 5.33 19.66 -10.61
N THR A 92 6.18 19.16 -9.73
CA THR A 92 5.90 19.03 -8.31
C THR A 92 7.17 19.18 -7.50
N SER A 93 7.06 19.76 -6.31
CA SER A 93 8.11 19.76 -5.28
C SER A 93 7.88 18.68 -4.22
N ARG A 94 6.80 17.90 -4.34
CA ARG A 94 6.46 16.82 -3.42
C ARG A 94 7.03 15.50 -3.92
N LYS A 95 7.55 14.71 -2.97
CA LYS A 95 8.10 13.37 -3.20
C LYS A 95 7.21 12.25 -2.62
N CYS A 96 7.45 10.99 -3.01
CA CYS A 96 6.82 9.78 -2.40
C CYS A 96 6.92 9.94 -0.89
N SER A 97 5.79 9.96 -0.18
CA SER A 97 5.80 10.13 1.29
C SER A 97 6.42 8.93 2.01
N LYS A 98 6.57 7.79 1.30
CA LYS A 98 7.17 6.57 1.84
C LYS A 98 8.70 6.54 1.70
N CYS A 99 9.26 6.73 0.49
CA CYS A 99 10.73 6.67 0.29
C CYS A 99 11.43 8.03 0.14
N GLY A 100 10.69 9.11 -0.14
CA GLY A 100 11.28 10.44 -0.36
C GLY A 100 12.17 10.56 -1.60
N GLN A 101 12.13 9.61 -2.55
CA GLN A 101 12.99 9.63 -3.75
C GLN A 101 12.29 10.30 -4.94
N ASP A 102 11.19 9.71 -5.41
CA ASP A 102 10.53 10.14 -6.65
C ASP A 102 9.43 11.18 -6.46
N TRP A 103 9.12 11.91 -7.54
CA TRP A 103 8.23 13.05 -7.56
C TRP A 103 6.76 12.63 -7.76
N VAL A 104 5.85 13.12 -6.91
CA VAL A 104 4.40 12.91 -7.03
C VAL A 104 3.65 14.22 -6.88
N CYS A 105 2.68 14.50 -7.74
CA CYS A 105 1.98 15.80 -7.73
C CYS A 105 0.86 15.89 -6.70
N CYS A 106 0.27 14.77 -6.29
CA CYS A 106 -0.86 14.76 -5.35
C CYS A 106 -0.99 13.41 -4.62
N ARG A 107 -1.84 13.37 -3.58
CA ARG A 107 -2.12 12.14 -2.81
C ARG A 107 -2.73 11.05 -3.68
N SER A 108 -3.58 11.42 -4.64
CA SER A 108 -4.23 10.45 -5.53
C SER A 108 -3.24 9.79 -6.48
N CYS A 109 -2.28 10.54 -7.06
CA CYS A 109 -1.18 9.96 -7.84
C CYS A 109 -0.33 9.02 -6.98
N GLU A 110 0.00 9.41 -5.76
CA GLU A 110 0.72 8.54 -4.83
C GLU A 110 -0.07 7.28 -4.43
N LYS A 111 -1.39 7.39 -4.23
CA LYS A 111 -2.27 6.24 -3.96
C LYS A 111 -2.34 5.33 -5.19
N TYR A 112 -2.47 5.90 -6.38
CA TYR A 112 -2.54 5.17 -7.64
C TYR A 112 -1.27 4.35 -7.90
N MET A 113 -0.12 4.97 -7.62
CA MET A 113 1.19 4.32 -7.62
C MET A 113 1.22 3.09 -6.70
N ARG A 114 0.75 3.22 -5.44
CA ARG A 114 0.75 2.11 -4.47
C ARG A 114 -0.17 0.97 -4.86
N LEU A 115 -1.32 1.28 -5.45
CA LEU A 115 -2.31 0.26 -5.81
C LEU A 115 -1.97 -0.45 -7.14
N GLY A 116 -0.96 0.02 -7.88
CA GLY A 116 -0.59 -0.57 -9.17
C GLY A 116 -1.70 -0.56 -10.22
N LEU A 117 -2.70 0.32 -10.08
CA LEU A 117 -3.95 0.33 -10.87
C LEU A 117 -3.81 0.89 -12.28
N ALA A 118 -2.59 0.99 -12.81
CA ALA A 118 -2.38 1.38 -14.19
C ALA A 118 -2.52 0.19 -15.11
N ASP A 119 -3.46 0.27 -16.06
CA ASP A 119 -3.57 -0.70 -17.15
C ASP A 119 -2.25 -0.83 -17.92
N LYS A 120 -1.45 0.25 -17.95
CA LYS A 120 -0.09 0.29 -18.49
C LYS A 120 0.80 1.20 -17.63
N PRO A 121 1.46 0.67 -16.59
CA PRO A 121 2.38 1.47 -15.78
C PRO A 121 3.57 1.90 -16.64
N HIS A 122 3.98 3.16 -16.53
CA HIS A 122 5.26 3.58 -17.09
C HIS A 122 6.42 2.95 -16.31
N GLU A 123 7.54 2.68 -17.00
CA GLU A 123 8.70 1.98 -16.44
C GLU A 123 9.20 2.58 -15.11
N GLU A 124 9.29 3.92 -15.03
CA GLU A 124 9.67 4.62 -13.81
C GLU A 124 8.71 4.36 -12.63
N MET A 125 7.39 4.26 -12.90
CA MET A 125 6.43 3.92 -11.86
C MET A 125 6.62 2.50 -11.37
N THR A 126 6.84 1.54 -12.28
CA THR A 126 7.13 0.15 -11.90
C THR A 126 8.42 0.03 -11.11
N ALA A 127 9.49 0.71 -11.54
CA ALA A 127 10.75 0.76 -10.80
C ALA A 127 10.56 1.37 -9.41
N HIS A 128 9.80 2.47 -9.33
CA HIS A 128 9.48 3.10 -8.07
C HIS A 128 8.61 2.23 -7.16
N ILE A 129 7.62 1.48 -7.66
CA ILE A 129 6.84 0.57 -6.81
C ILE A 129 7.75 -0.49 -6.19
N ARG A 130 8.72 -0.99 -6.97
CA ARG A 130 9.71 -1.96 -6.48
C ARG A 130 10.68 -1.37 -5.45
N LEU A 131 11.06 -0.10 -5.58
CA LEU A 131 12.09 0.54 -4.76
C LEU A 131 11.55 1.44 -3.63
N CYS A 132 10.42 2.13 -3.83
CA CYS A 132 9.78 3.00 -2.83
C CYS A 132 9.30 2.19 -1.64
N ASP A 133 9.16 0.87 -1.81
CA ASP A 133 8.60 0.09 -0.74
C ASP A 133 9.46 0.11 0.52
N ASN A 134 10.78 0.40 0.45
CA ASN A 134 11.71 0.75 1.55
C ASN A 134 11.48 0.00 2.89
N ARG A 135 10.75 -1.10 2.84
CA ARG A 135 10.45 -1.98 3.93
C ARG A 135 11.65 -2.87 4.00
N ASP A 136 12.08 -3.15 5.21
CA ASP A 136 13.02 -4.23 5.41
C ASP A 136 12.44 -5.46 4.72
N GLU A 137 13.24 -6.07 3.84
CA GLU A 137 12.85 -7.28 3.14
C GLU A 137 12.42 -8.31 4.18
N THR A 138 11.14 -8.68 4.13
CA THR A 138 10.57 -9.63 5.08
C THR A 138 10.87 -11.05 4.61
N THR A 139 10.78 -12.04 5.51
CA THR A 139 10.86 -13.44 5.10
C THR A 139 9.74 -13.83 4.13
N ALA A 140 8.61 -13.13 4.15
CA ALA A 140 7.53 -13.27 3.17
C ALA A 140 7.95 -12.85 1.76
N ASP A 141 8.67 -11.73 1.63
CA ASP A 141 9.19 -11.24 0.34
C ASP A 141 10.10 -12.30 -0.30
N ILE A 142 10.94 -12.95 0.52
CA ILE A 142 11.83 -14.03 0.07
C ILE A 142 11.04 -15.25 -0.43
N ILE A 143 9.96 -15.64 0.27
CA ILE A 143 9.07 -16.73 -0.19
C ILE A 143 8.45 -16.39 -1.53
N VAL A 144 7.84 -15.22 -1.65
CA VAL A 144 7.13 -14.78 -2.86
C VAL A 144 8.09 -14.71 -4.04
N GLU A 145 9.31 -14.21 -3.83
CA GLU A 145 10.35 -14.17 -4.86
C GLU A 145 10.77 -15.58 -5.30
N ALA A 146 11.01 -16.48 -4.34
CA ALA A 146 11.42 -17.86 -4.59
C ALA A 146 10.36 -18.64 -5.39
N VAL A 147 9.08 -18.58 -4.99
CA VAL A 147 7.98 -19.25 -5.70
C VAL A 147 7.76 -18.64 -7.08
N THR A 148 7.84 -17.31 -7.21
CA THR A 148 7.71 -16.62 -8.50
C THR A 148 8.80 -17.03 -9.48
N ARG A 149 10.01 -17.30 -8.99
CA ARG A 149 11.15 -17.77 -9.79
C ARG A 149 11.22 -19.29 -9.94
N GLY A 150 10.32 -20.05 -9.32
CA GLY A 150 10.35 -21.52 -9.32
C GLY A 150 11.62 -22.10 -8.68
N ARG A 151 12.18 -21.43 -7.65
CA ARG A 151 13.40 -21.86 -6.95
C ARG A 151 13.07 -22.29 -5.54
N MET A 152 13.60 -23.43 -5.11
CA MET A 152 13.48 -23.87 -3.72
C MET A 152 14.07 -22.84 -2.75
N LEU A 153 13.41 -22.68 -1.62
CA LEU A 153 13.78 -21.72 -0.59
C LEU A 153 15.08 -22.13 0.11
N THR A 154 16.08 -21.26 0.07
CA THR A 154 17.38 -21.48 0.72
C THR A 154 17.57 -20.65 2.00
N HIS A 155 16.81 -19.56 2.15
CA HIS A 155 16.94 -18.64 3.27
C HIS A 155 16.51 -19.29 4.61
N PRO A 156 17.41 -19.44 5.60
CA PRO A 156 17.12 -20.20 6.82
C PRO A 156 15.91 -19.68 7.61
N GLN A 157 15.84 -18.36 7.85
CA GLN A 157 14.73 -17.78 8.63
C GLN A 157 13.39 -17.92 7.91
N ALA A 158 13.38 -17.79 6.58
CA ALA A 158 12.14 -17.93 5.82
C ALA A 158 11.66 -19.39 5.80
N ARG A 159 12.60 -20.35 5.82
CA ARG A 159 12.26 -21.77 5.96
C ARG A 159 11.63 -22.07 7.32
N GLU A 160 12.11 -21.41 8.37
CA GLU A 160 11.54 -21.58 9.70
C GLU A 160 10.17 -20.91 9.82
N ASP A 161 10.07 -19.62 9.46
CA ASP A 161 8.84 -18.85 9.60
C ASP A 161 7.67 -19.47 8.83
N TYR A 162 7.94 -20.03 7.64
CA TYR A 162 6.91 -20.58 6.74
C TYR A 162 6.86 -22.12 6.72
N GLY A 163 7.42 -22.81 7.72
CA GLY A 163 7.19 -24.24 7.94
C GLY A 163 8.04 -25.22 7.14
N PHE A 164 8.87 -24.76 6.19
CA PHE A 164 9.76 -25.64 5.41
C PHE A 164 10.77 -26.42 6.26
N SER A 165 11.18 -25.85 7.41
CA SER A 165 12.03 -26.54 8.38
C SER A 165 11.31 -27.66 9.13
N ARG A 166 9.98 -27.54 9.27
CA ARG A 166 9.11 -28.49 9.99
C ARG A 166 8.59 -29.63 9.10
N CYS A 167 8.78 -29.56 7.78
CA CYS A 167 8.47 -30.67 6.87
C CYS A 167 9.40 -31.88 7.15
N PRO A 168 8.84 -33.06 7.47
CA PRO A 168 9.62 -34.24 7.80
C PRO A 168 10.32 -34.82 6.56
N GLU A 169 9.63 -34.85 5.42
CA GLU A 169 10.16 -35.40 4.18
C GLU A 169 10.49 -34.33 3.14
N PRO A 170 11.44 -34.60 2.21
CA PRO A 170 11.68 -33.72 1.07
C PRO A 170 10.44 -33.53 0.16
N SER A 171 9.60 -34.56 0.04
CA SER A 171 8.33 -34.54 -0.69
C SER A 171 7.37 -33.48 -0.12
N ASP A 172 7.27 -33.38 1.20
CA ASP A 172 6.43 -32.40 1.89
C ASP A 172 6.89 -30.96 1.64
N ARG A 173 8.20 -30.74 1.54
CA ARG A 173 8.73 -29.41 1.16
C ARG A 173 8.32 -29.00 -0.25
N VAL A 174 8.28 -29.97 -1.18
CA VAL A 174 7.80 -29.72 -2.54
C VAL A 174 6.31 -29.40 -2.52
N ARG A 175 5.51 -30.12 -1.74
CA ARG A 175 4.07 -29.84 -1.58
C ARG A 175 3.82 -28.46 -0.97
N LEU A 176 4.53 -28.12 0.11
CA LEU A 176 4.46 -26.81 0.73
C LEU A 176 4.87 -25.69 -0.24
N PHE A 177 5.92 -25.91 -1.04
CA PHE A 177 6.33 -24.96 -2.07
C PHE A 177 5.24 -24.77 -3.14
N THR A 178 4.64 -25.86 -3.61
CA THR A 178 3.52 -25.82 -4.57
C THR A 178 2.33 -25.08 -3.99
N LEU A 179 2.01 -25.29 -2.71
CA LEU A 179 0.95 -24.56 -2.01
C LEU A 179 1.20 -23.05 -2.02
N TYR A 180 2.40 -22.58 -1.64
CA TYR A 180 2.75 -21.16 -1.70
C TYR A 180 2.77 -20.62 -3.14
N HIS A 181 3.20 -21.42 -4.10
CA HIS A 181 3.13 -21.04 -5.52
C HIS A 181 1.68 -20.80 -5.95
N ASP A 182 0.74 -21.69 -5.60
CA ASP A 182 -0.67 -21.55 -5.95
C ASP A 182 -1.33 -20.36 -5.23
N LEU A 183 -0.95 -20.08 -3.98
CA LEU A 183 -1.39 -18.88 -3.26
C LEU A 183 -0.95 -17.59 -3.98
N VAL A 184 0.33 -17.49 -4.37
CA VAL A 184 0.86 -16.29 -5.02
C VAL A 184 0.31 -16.14 -6.45
N LYS A 185 0.26 -17.23 -7.23
CA LYS A 185 -0.10 -17.19 -8.64
C LYS A 185 -1.59 -17.23 -8.91
N ASN A 186 -2.34 -18.05 -8.18
CA ASN A 186 -3.76 -18.29 -8.47
C ASN A 186 -4.66 -17.49 -7.52
N GLN A 187 -4.25 -17.28 -6.27
CA GLN A 187 -4.99 -16.46 -5.29
C GLN A 187 -4.53 -15.00 -5.19
N SER A 188 -3.48 -14.62 -5.93
CA SER A 188 -2.87 -13.28 -5.88
C SER A 188 -2.47 -12.85 -4.46
N VAL A 189 -2.09 -13.80 -3.60
CA VAL A 189 -1.66 -13.50 -2.23
C VAL A 189 -0.34 -12.76 -2.28
N THR A 190 -0.28 -11.61 -1.61
CA THR A 190 0.94 -10.78 -1.59
C THR A 190 1.87 -11.16 -0.43
N SER A 191 3.12 -10.74 -0.51
CA SER A 191 4.12 -10.85 0.56
C SER A 191 3.65 -10.18 1.85
N GLU A 192 2.93 -9.06 1.75
CA GLU A 192 2.38 -8.32 2.88
C GLU A 192 1.31 -9.14 3.60
N GLU A 193 0.37 -9.74 2.85
CA GLU A 193 -0.63 -10.65 3.42
C GLU A 193 0.05 -11.84 4.12
N LEU A 194 1.02 -12.49 3.46
CA LEU A 194 1.78 -13.60 4.06
C LEU A 194 2.56 -13.19 5.30
N ASN A 195 3.12 -11.98 5.32
CA ASN A 195 3.86 -11.47 6.47
C ASN A 195 2.92 -11.21 7.65
N VAL A 196 1.73 -10.64 7.39
CA VAL A 196 0.70 -10.45 8.43
C VAL A 196 0.26 -11.79 9.02
N TRP A 197 -0.06 -12.78 8.18
CA TRP A 197 -0.48 -14.09 8.66
C TRP A 197 0.59 -14.80 9.49
N MET A 198 1.87 -14.61 9.13
CA MET A 198 3.00 -15.16 9.88
C MET A 198 3.17 -14.44 11.23
N LEU A 199 3.07 -13.11 11.27
CA LEU A 199 3.23 -12.32 12.49
C LEU A 199 2.08 -12.51 13.48
N GLU A 200 0.87 -12.71 12.97
CA GLU A 200 -0.34 -12.94 13.77
C GLU A 200 -0.53 -14.41 14.17
N ASP A 201 0.35 -15.31 13.73
CA ASP A 201 0.24 -16.77 13.94
C ASP A 201 -1.09 -17.34 13.43
N THR A 202 -1.57 -16.81 12.30
CA THR A 202 -2.83 -17.19 11.63
C THR A 202 -2.59 -17.80 10.25
N LEU A 203 -1.37 -18.31 10.01
CA LEU A 203 -0.93 -18.82 8.71
C LEU A 203 -1.79 -20.00 8.25
N TYR A 204 -2.08 -20.95 9.14
CA TYR A 204 -2.88 -22.13 8.81
C TYR A 204 -4.33 -21.74 8.47
N GLU A 205 -4.96 -20.97 9.34
CA GLU A 205 -6.35 -20.52 9.18
C GLU A 205 -6.52 -19.72 7.89
N SER A 206 -5.63 -18.75 7.65
CA SER A 206 -5.71 -17.87 6.48
C SER A 206 -5.49 -18.62 5.15
N ILE A 207 -4.58 -19.60 5.12
CA ILE A 207 -4.41 -20.46 3.95
C ILE A 207 -5.63 -21.36 3.76
N GLY A 208 -6.17 -21.93 4.85
CA GLY A 208 -7.40 -22.72 4.83
C GLY A 208 -8.58 -21.96 4.24
N ASP A 209 -8.74 -20.69 4.61
CA ASP A 209 -9.77 -19.80 4.08
C ASP A 209 -9.61 -19.57 2.56
N LYS A 210 -8.37 -19.35 2.08
CA LYS A 210 -8.10 -19.21 0.63
C LYS A 210 -8.42 -20.50 -0.13
N ILE A 211 -8.05 -21.67 0.42
CA ILE A 211 -8.38 -22.98 -0.17
C ILE A 211 -9.89 -23.19 -0.19
N HIS A 212 -10.60 -22.86 0.90
CA HIS A 212 -12.05 -23.02 0.99
C HIS A 212 -12.79 -22.11 0.02
N ALA A 213 -12.34 -20.87 -0.14
CA ALA A 213 -12.94 -19.90 -1.04
C ALA A 213 -12.80 -20.30 -2.53
N ARG A 214 -11.68 -20.94 -2.90
CA ARG A 214 -11.40 -21.35 -4.29
C ARG A 214 -10.69 -22.72 -4.38
N PRO A 215 -11.42 -23.81 -4.10
CA PRO A 215 -10.83 -25.15 -4.05
C PRO A 215 -10.22 -25.62 -5.38
N GLN A 216 -10.73 -25.13 -6.51
CA GLN A 216 -10.27 -25.50 -7.85
C GLN A 216 -8.88 -24.94 -8.22
N ASP A 217 -8.41 -23.94 -7.48
CA ASP A 217 -7.11 -23.30 -7.74
C ASP A 217 -5.95 -24.08 -7.10
N PHE A 218 -6.27 -25.16 -6.38
CA PHE A 218 -5.34 -26.06 -5.71
C PHE A 218 -5.59 -27.50 -6.14
N SER A 219 -4.54 -28.27 -6.36
CA SER A 219 -4.70 -29.69 -6.67
C SER A 219 -5.30 -30.46 -5.48
N PRO A 220 -6.09 -31.54 -5.71
CA PRO A 220 -6.61 -32.37 -4.63
C PRO A 220 -5.52 -32.87 -3.68
N GLU A 221 -4.38 -33.34 -4.22
CA GLU A 221 -3.25 -33.82 -3.41
C GLU A 221 -2.73 -32.75 -2.44
N ILE A 222 -2.61 -31.50 -2.90
CA ILE A 222 -2.13 -30.39 -2.06
C ILE A 222 -3.13 -30.04 -0.96
N ARG A 223 -4.43 -30.08 -1.27
CA ARG A 223 -5.49 -29.80 -0.28
C ARG A 223 -5.55 -30.88 0.80
N ASP A 224 -5.47 -32.15 0.40
CA ASP A 224 -5.47 -33.28 1.33
C ASP A 224 -4.23 -33.23 2.22
N TRP A 225 -3.05 -32.99 1.62
CA TRP A 225 -1.80 -32.81 2.37
C TRP A 225 -1.89 -31.64 3.36
N PHE A 226 -2.40 -30.49 2.93
CA PHE A 226 -2.55 -29.32 3.81
C PHE A 226 -3.42 -29.63 5.04
N ALA A 227 -4.54 -30.33 4.84
CA ALA A 227 -5.45 -30.71 5.93
C ALA A 227 -4.81 -31.69 6.94
N GLU A 228 -3.92 -32.56 6.48
CA GLU A 228 -3.22 -33.54 7.32
C GLU A 228 -1.99 -32.97 8.05
N ASN A 229 -1.42 -31.86 7.57
CA ASN A 229 -0.12 -31.35 8.00
C ASN A 229 -0.19 -30.01 8.76
N ARG A 230 -1.20 -29.84 9.63
CA ARG A 230 -1.36 -28.63 10.46
C ARG A 230 -0.10 -28.24 11.23
N VAL A 231 0.61 -29.23 11.80
CA VAL A 231 1.84 -29.03 12.59
C VAL A 231 2.96 -28.31 11.83
N VAL A 232 2.97 -28.33 10.50
CA VAL A 232 3.94 -27.60 9.68
C VAL A 232 3.76 -26.08 9.82
N PHE A 233 2.54 -25.62 10.12
CA PHE A 233 2.17 -24.22 10.17
C PHE A 233 2.20 -23.63 11.58
N GLU A 234 2.22 -24.46 12.61
CA GLU A 234 2.27 -24.03 14.02
C GLU A 234 3.70 -23.64 14.39
N ARG A 235 3.88 -22.43 14.96
CA ARG A 235 5.19 -22.04 15.51
C ARG A 235 5.45 -22.79 16.81
N PRO A 236 6.70 -23.25 17.05
CA PRO A 236 7.10 -23.70 18.37
C PRO A 236 6.82 -22.56 19.36
N ALA A 237 6.13 -22.86 20.45
CA ALA A 237 6.00 -21.90 21.54
C ALA A 237 7.42 -21.47 21.92
N ALA A 238 7.68 -20.16 21.91
CA ALA A 238 8.97 -19.66 22.37
C ALA A 238 9.16 -20.18 23.80
N ASP A 239 10.23 -20.95 24.02
CA ASP A 239 10.58 -21.38 25.37
C ASP A 239 10.70 -20.09 26.21
N PRO A 240 9.95 -19.97 27.33
CA PRO A 240 10.10 -18.83 28.21
C PRO A 240 11.56 -18.84 28.68
N GLU A 241 12.30 -17.78 28.32
CA GLU A 241 13.74 -17.61 28.49
C GLU A 241 14.26 -18.28 29.78
N THR A 242 15.26 -19.15 29.63
CA THR A 242 16.06 -19.72 30.73
C THR A 242 17.21 -18.80 31.09
#